data_AF-A0A7X7R2H5-F1
#
_entry.id   AF-A0A7X7R2H5-F1
#
_cell.length_a   1.000
_cell.length_b   1.000
_cell.length_c   1.000
_cell.angle_alpha   90.00
_cell.angle_beta   90.00
_cell.angle_gamma   90.00
#
_symmetry.space_group_name_H-M   'P 1'
#
loop_
_entity.id
_entity.type
_entity.pdbx_description
1 polymer ?
#
loop_
_entity_poly.entity_id
_entity_poly.type
_entity_poly.pdbx_seq_one_letter_code
_entity_poly.pdbx_strand_id
1 'polypeptide(L)'
;MKNKFRSYLRTILFLIAGVALLWYVTKDHDIANIWIQIKSANFLWVGIAMVAGMISHILRALRWNQLIESIGQKPRLRTTFFAVMVGYLMNLVVPRLGEISRCGALNQSDKIPFDKLIGTVIAERAFDLICLIVLVFTTVMLQFDLLQSFLNTWLFDPISQKISGNYYGIMIIAITGLILFAV
;
A
#
# COMPACT_ATOMS: atom_id res chain seq x y z
N MET A 1 -8.61 14.15 -25.32
CA MET A 1 -9.45 14.60 -24.18
C MET A 1 -10.21 13.47 -23.46
N LYS A 2 -10.75 12.45 -24.16
CA LYS A 2 -11.41 11.27 -23.54
C LYS A 2 -10.62 10.58 -22.43
N ASN A 3 -9.29 10.47 -22.55
CA ASN A 3 -8.44 9.79 -21.55
C ASN A 3 -8.30 10.55 -20.22
N LYS A 4 -8.31 11.89 -20.25
CA LYS A 4 -8.26 12.71 -19.03
C LYS A 4 -9.58 12.63 -18.26
N PHE A 5 -10.72 12.66 -18.98
CA PHE A 5 -12.05 12.52 -18.36
C PHE A 5 -12.20 11.18 -17.63
N ARG A 6 -11.78 10.06 -18.27
CA ARG A 6 -11.78 8.74 -17.63
C ARG A 6 -10.88 8.69 -16.39
N SER A 7 -9.75 9.39 -16.40
CA SER A 7 -8.86 9.50 -15.23
C SER A 7 -9.51 10.27 -14.08
N TYR A 8 -10.11 11.43 -14.34
CA TYR A 8 -10.81 12.20 -13.30
C TYR A 8 -12.00 11.46 -12.73
N LEU A 9 -12.80 10.82 -13.57
CA LEU A 9 -13.94 10.01 -13.15
C LEU A 9 -13.49 8.86 -12.23
N ARG A 10 -12.39 8.19 -12.57
CA ARG A 10 -11.82 7.12 -11.74
C ARG A 10 -11.35 7.65 -10.38
N THR A 11 -10.66 8.80 -10.35
CA THR A 11 -10.22 9.42 -9.10
C THR A 11 -11.40 9.82 -8.21
N ILE A 12 -12.44 10.43 -8.79
CA ILE A 12 -13.66 10.82 -8.06
C ILE A 12 -14.37 9.58 -7.51
N LEU A 13 -14.47 8.51 -8.30
CA LEU A 13 -15.09 7.26 -7.86
C LEU A 13 -14.34 6.63 -6.69
N PHE A 14 -13.00 6.58 -6.73
CA PHE A 14 -12.20 6.12 -5.60
C PHE A 14 -12.33 7.01 -4.36
N LEU A 15 -12.43 8.33 -4.55
CA LEU A 15 -12.61 9.26 -3.45
C LEU A 15 -13.98 9.07 -2.79
N ILE A 16 -15.05 8.94 -3.58
CA ILE A 16 -16.39 8.61 -3.09
C ILE A 16 -16.38 7.28 -2.35
N ALA A 17 -15.75 6.25 -2.90
CA ALA A 17 -15.63 4.95 -2.25
C ALA A 17 -14.88 5.06 -0.90
N GLY A 18 -13.80 5.83 -0.84
CA GLY A 18 -13.06 6.09 0.39
C GLY A 18 -13.91 6.80 1.45
N VAL A 19 -14.63 7.86 1.07
CA VAL A 19 -15.53 8.59 1.97
C VAL A 19 -16.70 7.70 2.43
N ALA A 20 -17.28 6.91 1.53
CA ALA A 20 -18.36 5.98 1.84
C ALA A 20 -17.90 4.90 2.82
N LEU A 21 -16.70 4.35 2.65
CA LEU A 21 -16.12 3.38 3.58
C LEU A 21 -15.84 4.01 4.95
N LEU A 22 -15.27 5.22 4.98
CA LEU A 22 -15.05 5.95 6.23
C LEU A 22 -16.37 6.18 6.96
N TRP A 23 -17.38 6.72 6.26
CA TRP A 23 -18.71 6.90 6.83
C TRP A 23 -19.30 5.57 7.32
N TYR A 24 -19.21 4.50 6.54
CA TYR A 24 -19.74 3.19 6.92
C TYR A 24 -19.09 2.65 8.20
N VAL A 25 -17.78 2.84 8.38
CA VAL A 25 -17.04 2.42 9.57
C VAL A 25 -17.35 3.32 10.78
N THR A 26 -17.53 4.62 10.56
CA THR A 26 -17.72 5.58 11.67
C THR A 26 -19.16 5.86 12.03
N LYS A 27 -20.15 5.48 11.20
CA LYS A 27 -21.58 5.83 11.42
C LYS A 27 -22.12 5.33 12.76
N ASP A 28 -21.61 4.21 13.24
CA ASP A 28 -22.05 3.56 14.49
C ASP A 28 -21.19 4.00 15.71
N HIS A 29 -20.19 4.88 15.50
CA HIS A 29 -19.27 5.35 16.51
C HIS A 29 -19.51 6.82 16.87
N ASP A 30 -19.60 7.12 18.17
CA ASP A 30 -19.68 8.50 18.64
C ASP A 30 -18.33 9.22 18.44
N ILE A 31 -18.36 10.28 17.64
CA ILE A 31 -17.20 11.14 17.34
C ILE A 31 -16.61 11.73 18.63
N ALA A 32 -17.43 12.02 19.64
CA ALA A 32 -16.95 12.52 20.92
C ALA A 32 -16.08 11.49 21.65
N ASN A 33 -16.48 10.21 21.60
CA ASN A 33 -15.70 9.12 22.18
C ASN A 33 -14.38 8.89 21.42
N ILE A 34 -14.38 9.00 20.09
CA ILE A 34 -13.14 8.94 19.29
C ILE A 34 -12.17 10.05 19.72
N TRP A 35 -12.67 11.26 19.93
CA TRP A 35 -11.85 12.40 20.35
C TRP A 35 -11.27 12.22 21.76
N ILE A 36 -12.04 11.66 22.69
CA ILE A 36 -11.57 11.31 24.04
C ILE A 36 -10.45 10.27 23.94
N GLN A 37 -10.62 9.24 23.11
CA GLN A 37 -9.60 8.20 22.94
C GLN A 37 -8.29 8.75 22.36
N ILE A 38 -8.37 9.65 21.38
CA ILE A 38 -7.20 10.33 20.82
C ILE A 38 -6.47 11.15 21.91
N LYS A 39 -7.21 11.85 22.77
CA LYS A 39 -6.63 12.62 23.88
C LYS A 39 -6.01 11.75 24.96
N SER A 40 -6.60 10.57 25.23
CA SER A 40 -6.05 9.61 26.19
C SER A 40 -4.92 8.74 25.62
N ALA A 41 -4.57 8.91 24.33
CA ALA A 41 -3.53 8.13 23.70
C ALA A 41 -2.18 8.38 24.39
N ASN A 42 -1.44 7.30 24.62
CA ASN A 42 -0.14 7.39 25.26
C ASN A 42 0.91 7.90 24.25
N PHE A 43 1.35 9.15 24.44
CA PHE A 43 2.34 9.81 23.61
C PHE A 43 3.72 9.13 23.59
N LEU A 44 4.04 8.29 24.57
CA LEU A 44 5.26 7.48 24.56
C LEU A 44 5.28 6.54 23.35
N TRP A 45 4.17 5.87 23.06
CA TRP A 45 4.07 4.99 21.89
C TRP A 45 4.12 5.76 20.57
N VAL A 46 3.57 6.97 20.53
CA VAL A 46 3.70 7.87 19.37
C VAL A 46 5.17 8.22 19.15
N GLY A 47 5.90 8.58 20.21
CA GLY A 47 7.33 8.88 20.13
C GLY A 47 8.16 7.67 19.65
N ILE A 48 7.90 6.48 20.19
CA ILE A 48 8.56 5.24 19.75
C ILE A 48 8.28 4.99 18.26
N ALA A 49 7.03 5.13 17.81
CA ALA A 49 6.66 4.94 16.41
C ALA A 49 7.36 5.94 15.48
N MET A 50 7.48 7.21 15.90
CA MET A 50 8.21 8.23 15.14
C MET A 50 9.70 7.89 15.00
N VAL A 51 10.35 7.48 16.10
CA VAL A 51 11.77 7.07 16.07
C VAL A 51 11.96 5.84 15.19
N ALA A 52 11.12 4.82 15.35
CA ALA A 52 11.16 3.61 14.53
C ALA A 52 10.92 3.92 13.04
N GLY A 53 10.00 4.82 12.72
CA GLY A 53 9.74 5.31 11.36
C GLY A 53 10.96 6.02 10.77
N MET A 54 11.62 6.88 11.55
CA MET A 54 12.84 7.57 11.12
C MET A 54 13.96 6.57 10.82
N ILE A 55 14.17 5.59 11.71
CA ILE A 55 15.15 4.51 11.50
C ILE A 55 14.82 3.71 10.24
N SER A 56 13.54 3.35 10.04
CA SER A 56 13.08 2.64 8.83
C SER A 56 13.45 3.39 7.54
N HIS A 57 13.30 4.72 7.54
CA HIS A 57 13.67 5.54 6.40
C HIS A 57 15.19 5.63 6.17
N ILE A 58 15.99 5.70 7.24
CA ILE A 58 17.45 5.65 7.14
C ILE A 58 17.91 4.30 6.57
N LEU A 59 17.35 3.19 7.07
CA LEU A 59 17.66 1.85 6.55
C LEU A 59 17.30 1.71 5.07
N ARG A 60 16.17 2.29 4.65
CA ARG A 60 15.79 2.31 3.23
C ARG A 60 16.79 3.09 2.39
N ALA A 61 17.30 4.22 2.88
CA ALA A 61 18.34 4.99 2.20
C ALA A 61 19.66 4.22 2.11
N LEU A 62 20.07 3.53 3.18
CA LEU A 62 21.25 2.66 3.19
C LEU A 62 21.13 1.52 2.16
N ARG A 63 19.98 0.84 2.13
CA ARG A 63 19.72 -0.23 1.16
C ARG A 63 19.77 0.28 -0.28
N TRP A 64 19.15 1.44 -0.53
CA TRP A 64 19.18 2.02 -1.88
C TRP A 64 20.59 2.45 -2.27
N ASN A 65 21.40 2.96 -1.33
CA ASN A 65 22.82 3.20 -1.55
C ASN A 65 23.55 1.95 -2.03
N GLN A 66 23.39 0.81 -1.36
CA GLN A 66 24.03 -0.45 -1.76
C GLN A 66 23.66 -0.85 -3.20
N LEU A 67 22.43 -0.59 -3.60
CA LEU A 67 21.98 -0.88 -4.96
C LEU A 67 22.57 0.08 -5.99
N ILE A 68 22.77 1.35 -5.62
CA ILE A 68 23.46 2.35 -6.45
C ILE A 68 24.97 2.03 -6.54
N GLU A 69 25.57 1.44 -5.50
CA GLU A 69 26.96 0.99 -5.55
C GLU A 69 27.17 -0.09 -6.61
N SER A 70 26.16 -0.93 -6.87
CA SER A 70 26.24 -1.96 -7.92
C SER A 70 26.36 -1.39 -9.34
N ILE A 71 25.94 -0.13 -9.57
CA ILE A 71 26.08 0.57 -10.85
C ILE A 71 27.32 1.49 -10.89
N GLY A 72 28.25 1.32 -9.94
CA GLY A 72 29.54 2.01 -9.90
C GLY A 72 29.50 3.42 -9.32
N GLN A 73 28.44 3.79 -8.59
CA GLN A 73 28.25 5.13 -8.02
C GLN A 73 28.13 5.06 -6.50
N LYS A 74 28.71 6.01 -5.76
CA LYS A 74 28.72 6.00 -4.29
C LYS A 74 28.16 7.30 -3.71
N PRO A 75 26.83 7.50 -3.74
CA PRO A 75 26.21 8.68 -3.14
C PRO A 75 26.35 8.66 -1.61
N ARG A 76 26.43 9.85 -1.00
CA ARG A 76 26.47 9.99 0.46
C ARG A 76 25.11 9.62 1.04
N LEU A 77 25.10 8.88 2.17
CA LEU A 77 23.86 8.49 2.84
C LEU A 77 22.92 9.67 3.11
N ARG A 78 23.47 10.84 3.49
CA ARG A 78 22.69 12.06 3.73
C ARG A 78 21.91 12.48 2.48
N THR A 79 22.54 12.47 1.30
CA THR A 79 21.91 12.85 0.05
C THR A 79 20.81 11.88 -0.33
N THR A 80 21.09 10.57 -0.24
CA THR A 80 20.13 9.50 -0.52
C THR A 80 18.95 9.53 0.45
N PHE A 81 19.21 9.79 1.73
CA PHE A 81 18.16 9.95 2.74
C PHE A 81 17.23 11.10 2.40
N PHE A 82 17.75 12.28 2.07
CA PHE A 82 16.91 13.41 1.66
C PHE A 82 16.16 13.15 0.35
N ALA A 83 16.79 12.48 -0.62
CA ALA A 83 16.10 12.07 -1.85
C ALA A 83 14.92 11.13 -1.54
N VAL A 84 15.10 10.17 -0.63
CA VAL A 84 14.02 9.30 -0.14
C VAL A 84 12.92 10.11 0.56
N MET A 85 13.27 11.08 1.43
CA MET A 85 12.29 11.96 2.08
C MET A 85 11.50 12.80 1.09
N VAL A 86 12.15 13.36 0.06
CA VAL A 86 11.47 14.06 -1.04
C VAL A 86 10.50 13.13 -1.75
N GLY A 87 10.88 11.87 -1.98
CA GLY A 87 9.98 10.87 -2.53
C GLY A 87 8.74 10.64 -1.66
N TYR A 88 8.90 10.53 -0.34
CA TYR A 88 7.77 10.41 0.59
C TYR A 88 6.87 11.65 0.59
N LEU A 89 7.46 12.84 0.62
CA LEU A 89 6.73 14.09 0.54
C LEU A 89 5.91 14.18 -0.75
N MET A 90 6.50 13.83 -1.89
CA MET A 90 5.82 13.86 -3.18
C MET A 90 4.67 12.85 -3.27
N ASN A 91 4.77 11.71 -2.59
CA ASN A 91 3.65 10.76 -2.49
C ASN A 91 2.45 11.30 -1.70
N LEU A 92 2.64 12.29 -0.82
CA LEU A 92 1.53 12.98 -0.14
C LEU A 92 0.81 13.95 -1.08
N VAL A 93 1.54 14.59 -1.99
CA VAL A 93 0.99 15.57 -2.93
C VAL A 93 0.36 14.88 -4.14
N VAL A 94 1.08 13.94 -4.75
CA VAL A 94 0.63 13.20 -5.93
C VAL A 94 0.89 11.71 -5.74
N PRO A 95 -0.17 10.88 -5.77
CA PRO A 95 -0.02 9.44 -5.64
C PRO A 95 0.97 8.89 -6.68
N ARG A 96 1.95 8.09 -6.20
CA ARG A 96 2.91 7.34 -7.01
C ARG A 96 3.99 8.17 -7.73
N LEU A 97 4.07 9.48 -7.52
CA LEU A 97 5.18 10.28 -8.08
C LEU A 97 6.48 10.17 -7.27
N GLY A 98 6.43 9.73 -6.02
CA GLY A 98 7.58 9.75 -5.11
C GLY A 98 8.80 8.97 -5.61
N GLU A 99 8.60 7.89 -6.34
CA GLU A 99 9.69 7.06 -6.87
C GLU A 99 10.47 7.76 -7.99
N ILE A 100 9.77 8.51 -8.83
CA ILE A 100 10.37 9.35 -9.88
C ILE A 100 11.06 10.55 -9.22
N SER A 101 10.40 11.17 -8.24
CA SER A 101 10.92 12.36 -7.55
C SER A 101 12.21 12.08 -6.79
N ARG A 102 12.37 10.93 -6.13
CA ARG A 102 13.64 10.60 -5.44
C ARG A 102 14.81 10.43 -6.42
N CYS A 103 14.57 9.83 -7.59
CA CYS A 103 15.59 9.70 -8.63
C CYS A 103 15.95 11.06 -9.22
N GLY A 104 14.97 11.93 -9.41
CA GLY A 104 15.18 13.31 -9.86
C GLY A 104 16.01 14.13 -8.87
N ALA A 105 15.67 14.04 -7.58
CA ALA A 105 16.41 14.72 -6.51
C ALA A 105 17.87 14.27 -6.45
N LEU A 106 18.12 12.96 -6.54
CA LEU A 106 19.47 12.41 -6.46
C LEU A 106 20.30 12.67 -7.73
N ASN A 107 19.67 12.69 -8.91
CA ASN A 107 20.30 13.13 -10.14
C ASN A 107 20.75 14.61 -10.01
N GLN A 108 19.87 15.49 -9.51
CA GLN A 108 20.21 16.89 -9.37
C GLN A 108 21.37 17.14 -8.39
N SER A 109 21.45 16.39 -7.29
CA SER A 109 22.47 16.57 -6.25
C SER A 109 23.80 15.88 -6.58
N ASP A 110 23.76 14.58 -6.93
CA ASP A 110 24.96 13.74 -7.08
C ASP A 110 25.31 13.44 -8.56
N LYS A 111 24.56 14.01 -9.52
CA LYS A 111 24.75 13.88 -10.97
C LYS A 111 24.74 12.43 -11.49
N ILE A 112 24.06 11.54 -10.76
CA ILE A 112 23.90 10.15 -11.16
C ILE A 112 22.83 10.07 -12.27
N PRO A 113 23.10 9.35 -13.38
CA PRO A 113 22.14 9.22 -14.47
C PRO A 113 20.76 8.70 -14.01
N PHE A 114 19.70 9.41 -14.40
CA PHE A 114 18.33 9.12 -13.96
C PHE A 114 17.82 7.75 -14.39
N ASP A 115 18.16 7.33 -15.61
CA ASP A 115 17.86 6.03 -16.18
C ASP A 115 18.44 4.88 -15.33
N LYS A 116 19.69 5.02 -14.88
CA LYS A 116 20.32 4.05 -13.99
C LYS A 116 19.65 4.04 -12.61
N LEU A 117 19.34 5.22 -12.06
CA LEU A 117 18.64 5.33 -10.78
C LEU A 117 17.26 4.64 -10.82
N ILE A 118 16.47 4.88 -11.87
CA ILE A 118 15.18 4.20 -12.05
C ILE A 118 15.35 2.67 -12.14
N GLY A 119 16.38 2.20 -12.85
CA GLY A 119 16.72 0.77 -12.89
C GLY A 119 16.92 0.17 -11.49
N THR A 120 17.67 0.87 -10.62
CA THR A 120 17.84 0.45 -9.22
C THR A 120 16.50 0.43 -8.46
N VAL A 121 15.64 1.43 -8.65
CA VAL A 121 14.32 1.46 -8.00
C VAL A 121 13.45 0.27 -8.42
N ILE A 122 13.44 -0.08 -9.70
CA ILE A 122 12.67 -1.22 -10.21
C ILE A 122 13.22 -2.53 -9.61
N ALA A 123 14.54 -2.70 -9.57
CA ALA A 123 15.17 -3.86 -8.97
C ALA A 123 14.85 -3.98 -7.47
N GLU A 124 14.86 -2.86 -6.74
CA GLU A 124 14.43 -2.78 -5.34
C GLU A 124 12.99 -3.30 -5.16
N ARG A 125 12.07 -2.87 -6.03
CA ARG A 125 10.65 -3.30 -5.98
C ARG A 125 10.44 -4.76 -6.33
N ALA A 126 11.16 -5.27 -7.32
CA ALA A 126 11.10 -6.68 -7.68
C ALA A 126 11.55 -7.56 -6.51
N PHE A 127 12.65 -7.17 -5.85
CA PHE A 127 13.13 -7.86 -4.66
C PHE A 127 12.13 -7.78 -3.49
N ASP A 128 11.58 -6.60 -3.22
CA ASP A 128 10.55 -6.41 -2.19
C ASP A 128 9.33 -7.31 -2.43
N LEU A 129 8.89 -7.45 -3.69
CA LEU A 129 7.77 -8.31 -4.06
C LEU A 129 8.09 -9.79 -3.84
N ILE A 130 9.29 -10.24 -4.19
CA ILE A 130 9.72 -11.62 -3.94
C ILE A 130 9.73 -11.90 -2.43
N CYS A 131 10.33 -11.00 -1.63
CA CYS A 131 10.31 -11.12 -0.17
C CYS A 131 8.89 -11.16 0.39
N LEU A 132 8.00 -10.30 -0.12
CA LEU A 132 6.59 -10.28 0.29
C LEU A 132 5.91 -11.61 -0.02
N ILE A 133 6.10 -12.18 -1.21
CA ILE A 133 5.52 -13.47 -1.60
C ILE A 133 6.02 -14.57 -0.67
N VAL A 134 7.34 -14.62 -0.41
CA VAL A 134 7.93 -15.62 0.50
C VAL A 134 7.34 -15.48 1.90
N LEU A 135 7.29 -14.26 2.45
CA LEU A 135 6.73 -14.02 3.79
C LEU A 135 5.25 -14.39 3.89
N VAL A 136 4.45 -14.03 2.89
CA VAL A 136 3.02 -14.38 2.84
C VAL A 136 2.86 -15.90 2.77
N PHE A 137 3.61 -16.56 1.89
CA PHE A 137 3.56 -18.01 1.75
C PHE A 137 3.95 -18.71 3.06
N THR A 138 5.07 -18.32 3.68
CA THR A 138 5.50 -18.85 4.97
C THR A 138 4.46 -18.61 6.06
N THR A 139 3.86 -17.41 6.11
CA THR A 139 2.82 -17.09 7.09
C THR A 139 1.60 -17.98 6.91
N VAL A 140 1.14 -18.19 5.67
CA VAL A 140 -0.01 -19.05 5.35
C VAL A 140 0.27 -20.52 5.72
N MET A 141 1.48 -21.02 5.46
CA MET A 141 1.86 -22.38 5.83
C MET A 141 1.93 -22.56 7.35
N LEU A 142 2.50 -21.59 8.07
CA LEU A 142 2.63 -21.64 9.54
C LEU A 142 1.29 -21.45 10.26
N GLN A 143 0.38 -20.66 9.69
CA GLN A 143 -0.93 -20.32 10.27
C GLN A 143 -2.08 -20.98 9.52
N PHE A 144 -1.85 -22.16 8.93
CA PHE A 144 -2.84 -22.83 8.08
C PHE A 144 -4.16 -23.11 8.84
N ASP A 145 -4.08 -23.59 10.09
CA ASP A 145 -5.26 -23.89 10.90
C ASP A 145 -6.05 -22.62 11.27
N LEU A 146 -5.34 -21.53 11.59
CA LEU A 146 -5.95 -20.22 11.86
C LEU A 146 -6.63 -19.67 10.60
N LEU A 147 -5.97 -19.80 9.44
CA LEU A 147 -6.54 -19.39 8.17
C LEU A 147 -7.78 -20.23 7.82
N GLN A 148 -7.71 -21.55 7.96
CA GLN A 148 -8.82 -22.44 7.67
C GLN A 148 -10.03 -22.14 8.57
N SER A 149 -9.81 -21.96 9.87
CA SER A 149 -10.88 -21.60 10.80
C SER A 149 -11.48 -20.22 10.46
N PHE A 150 -10.65 -19.21 10.19
CA PHE A 150 -11.11 -17.89 9.76
C PHE A 150 -11.95 -17.94 8.47
N LEU A 151 -11.46 -18.65 7.45
CA LEU A 151 -12.16 -18.79 6.17
C LEU A 151 -13.49 -19.54 6.35
N ASN A 152 -13.54 -20.59 7.17
CA ASN A 152 -14.77 -21.31 7.44
C ASN A 152 -15.80 -20.40 8.11
N THR A 153 -15.43 -19.74 9.22
CA THR A 153 -16.37 -18.92 10.00
C THR A 153 -16.88 -17.69 9.24
N TRP A 154 -16.02 -17.00 8.49
CA TRP A 154 -16.37 -15.71 7.89
C TRP A 154 -16.73 -15.76 6.41
N LEU A 155 -16.28 -16.78 5.68
CA LEU A 155 -16.56 -16.94 4.25
C LEU A 155 -17.43 -18.16 3.98
N PHE A 156 -16.94 -19.37 4.25
CA PHE A 156 -17.61 -20.59 3.77
C PHE A 156 -18.93 -20.88 4.48
N ASP A 157 -19.01 -20.76 5.81
CA ASP A 157 -20.24 -21.04 6.55
C ASP A 157 -21.36 -20.02 6.21
N PRO A 158 -21.11 -18.70 6.19
CA PRO A 158 -22.13 -17.73 5.80
C PRO A 158 -22.55 -17.84 4.32
N ILE A 159 -21.61 -18.17 3.44
CA ILE A 159 -21.92 -18.41 2.01
C ILE A 159 -22.74 -19.68 1.88
N SER A 160 -22.33 -20.79 2.50
CA SER A 160 -23.03 -22.08 2.47
C SER A 160 -24.47 -21.95 2.98
N GLN A 161 -24.69 -21.25 4.09
CA GLN A 161 -26.03 -21.00 4.63
C GLN A 161 -26.89 -20.12 3.70
N LYS A 162 -26.31 -19.09 3.06
CA LYS A 162 -27.04 -18.27 2.06
C LYS A 162 -27.32 -19.03 0.77
N ILE A 163 -26.44 -19.98 0.41
CA ILE A 163 -26.55 -20.80 -0.80
C ILE A 163 -27.60 -21.91 -0.62
N SER A 164 -27.61 -22.60 0.51
CA SER A 164 -28.53 -23.71 0.76
C SER A 164 -30.00 -23.26 0.87
N GLY A 165 -30.24 -22.00 1.23
CA GLY A 165 -31.59 -21.41 1.32
C GLY A 165 -32.11 -20.71 0.06
N ASN A 166 -31.29 -20.41 -0.95
CA ASN A 166 -31.71 -19.58 -2.10
C ASN A 166 -30.97 -19.89 -3.41
N TYR A 167 -31.28 -21.05 -3.99
CA TYR A 167 -30.76 -21.52 -5.28
C TYR A 167 -30.98 -20.54 -6.45
N TYR A 168 -32.09 -19.78 -6.44
CA TYR A 168 -32.38 -18.80 -7.48
C TYR A 168 -31.44 -17.58 -7.43
N GLY A 169 -31.03 -17.13 -6.24
CA GLY A 169 -30.12 -15.98 -6.10
C GLY A 169 -28.71 -16.26 -6.63
N ILE A 170 -28.22 -17.48 -6.45
CA ILE A 170 -26.91 -17.91 -6.95
C ILE A 170 -26.90 -17.96 -8.47
N MET A 171 -27.99 -18.47 -9.06
CA MET A 171 -28.12 -18.57 -10.52
C MET A 171 -28.13 -17.18 -11.16
N ILE A 172 -28.81 -16.21 -10.54
CA ILE A 172 -28.83 -14.81 -11.00
C ILE A 172 -27.43 -14.18 -10.90
N ILE A 173 -26.74 -14.33 -9.76
CA ILE A 173 -25.39 -13.78 -9.57
C ILE A 173 -24.39 -14.38 -10.57
N ALA A 174 -24.45 -15.71 -10.79
CA ALA A 174 -23.61 -16.40 -11.75
C ALA A 174 -23.85 -15.92 -13.19
N ILE A 175 -25.12 -15.73 -13.57
CA ILE A 175 -25.49 -15.20 -14.90
C ILE A 175 -25.01 -13.76 -15.06
N THR A 176 -25.20 -12.88 -14.06
CA THR A 176 -24.70 -11.50 -14.13
C THR A 176 -23.18 -11.42 -14.15
N GLY A 177 -22.48 -12.30 -13.42
CA GLY A 177 -21.02 -12.37 -13.44
C GLY A 177 -20.48 -12.80 -14.81
N LEU A 178 -21.14 -13.76 -15.46
CA LEU A 178 -20.79 -14.21 -16.82
C LEU A 178 -21.00 -13.11 -17.86
N ILE A 179 -22.09 -12.34 -17.75
CA ILE A 179 -22.39 -11.23 -18.65
C ILE A 179 -21.37 -10.10 -18.47
N LEU A 180 -20.99 -9.77 -17.23
CA LEU A 180 -19.98 -8.76 -16.93
C LEU A 180 -18.55 -9.13 -17.35
N PHE A 181 -18.23 -10.42 -17.45
CA PHE A 181 -16.93 -10.89 -17.92
C PHE A 181 -16.82 -10.95 -19.45
N ALA A 182 -17.96 -11.06 -20.14
CA ALA A 182 -18.04 -11.14 -21.60
C ALA A 182 -18.15 -9.77 -22.31
N VAL A 183 -18.32 -8.67 -21.55
CA VAL A 183 -18.41 -7.28 -22.03
C VAL A 183 -17.11 -6.53 -21.72
#